data_AF-X1HGY7-F1
#
_entry.id   AF-X1HGY7-F1
#
_cell.length_a   1.000
_cell.length_b   1.000
_cell.length_c   1.000
_cell.angle_alpha   90.00
_cell.angle_beta   90.00
_cell.angle_gamma   90.00
#
_symmetry.space_group_name_H-M   'P 1'
#
loop_
_entity.id
_entity.type
_entity.pdbx_description
1 polymer ?
#
loop_
_entity_poly.entity_id
_entity_poly.type
_entity_poly.pdbx_seq_one_letter_code
_entity_poly.pdbx_strand_id
1 'polypeptide(L)'
;NMSDYCRVSAKNRFAELVNDINAEYLVVSYNNTYDSKSNSSQNKITLEEIKNILSKRGKTKIFEKDYRHFNAGSTDFKNHKEYLFVTNINHE
;
A
#
# COMPACT_ATOMS: atom_id res chain seq x y z
N ASN A 1 15.58 16.86 -6.86
CA ASN A 1 14.98 16.29 -5.63
C ASN A 1 13.96 15.23 -5.98
N MET A 2 14.31 13.95 -5.83
CA MET A 2 13.38 12.83 -6.05
C MET A 2 13.20 12.09 -4.73
N SER A 3 11.96 11.89 -4.31
CA SER A 3 11.62 11.20 -3.06
C SER A 3 12.08 9.74 -3.11
N ASP A 4 12.47 9.18 -1.96
CA ASP A 4 12.80 7.76 -1.83
C ASP A 4 11.60 6.85 -2.10
N TYR A 5 10.39 7.36 -1.92
CA TYR A 5 9.15 6.66 -2.28
C TYR A 5 8.93 6.53 -3.78
N CYS A 6 9.67 7.29 -4.60
CA CYS A 6 9.66 7.14 -6.06
C CYS A 6 10.64 6.06 -6.56
N ARG A 7 11.50 5.54 -5.68
CA ARG A 7 12.56 4.57 -6.02
C ARG A 7 12.11 3.14 -5.69
N VAL A 8 12.84 2.16 -6.22
CA VAL A 8 12.67 0.74 -5.88
C VAL A 8 12.88 0.44 -4.38
N SER A 9 13.53 1.36 -3.66
CA SER A 9 13.74 1.31 -2.22
C SER A 9 12.54 1.82 -1.41
N ALA A 10 11.43 2.23 -2.03
CA ALA A 10 10.25 2.73 -1.34
C ALA A 10 9.74 1.78 -0.25
N LYS A 11 9.81 0.46 -0.49
CA LYS A 11 9.43 -0.56 0.49
C LYS A 11 10.27 -0.54 1.77
N ASN A 12 11.57 -0.25 1.64
CA ASN A 12 12.48 -0.17 2.77
C ASN A 12 12.12 1.05 3.62
N ARG A 13 11.87 2.18 2.96
CA ARG A 13 11.49 3.42 3.65
C ARG A 13 10.15 3.31 4.36
N PHE A 14 9.20 2.59 3.75
CA PHE A 14 7.93 2.28 4.38
C PHE A 14 8.11 1.36 5.59
N ALA A 15 8.96 0.33 5.50
CA ALA A 15 9.26 -0.55 6.63
C ALA A 15 9.92 0.20 7.79
N GLU A 16 10.89 1.06 7.52
CA GLU A 16 11.50 1.95 8.53
C GLU A 16 10.42 2.81 9.22
N LEU A 17 9.57 3.49 8.44
CA LEU A 17 8.50 4.31 8.99
C LEU A 17 7.56 3.53 9.92
N VAL A 18 7.13 2.33 9.51
CA VAL A 18 6.22 1.48 10.29
C VAL A 18 6.89 0.99 11.58
N ASN A 19 8.20 0.75 11.57
CA ASN A 19 8.93 0.30 12.74
C ASN A 19 9.22 1.43 13.72
N ASP A 20 9.60 2.60 13.21
CA ASP A 20 10.06 3.73 14.03
C ASP A 20 8.89 4.52 14.64
N ILE A 21 7.71 4.47 14.02
CA ILE A 21 6.55 5.20 14.52
C ILE A 21 6.06 4.60 15.85
N ASN A 22 5.92 5.48 16.84
CA ASN A 22 5.28 5.15 18.11
C ASN A 22 3.80 5.54 18.02
N ALA A 23 2.95 4.56 17.71
CA ALA A 23 1.51 4.73 17.62
C ALA A 23 0.81 3.46 18.11
N GLU A 24 -0.43 3.58 18.58
CA GLU A 24 -1.23 2.42 18.98
C GLU A 24 -1.86 1.72 17.77
N TYR A 25 -2.21 2.50 16.75
CA TYR A 25 -2.81 2.04 15.51
C TYR A 25 -2.15 2.67 14.29
N LEU A 26 -1.92 1.85 13.25
CA LEU A 26 -1.58 2.29 11.90
C LEU A 26 -2.73 1.97 10.96
N VAL A 27 -3.13 2.98 10.19
CA VAL A 27 -4.14 2.83 9.14
C VAL A 27 -3.50 3.18 7.81
N VAL A 28 -3.46 2.21 6.89
CA VAL A 28 -2.84 2.36 5.57
C VAL A 28 -3.88 2.06 4.50
N SER A 29 -4.17 3.03 3.65
CA SER A 29 -4.98 2.82 2.44
C SER A 29 -4.08 2.48 1.26
N TYR A 30 -4.44 1.46 0.49
CA TYR A 30 -3.73 1.09 -0.73
C TYR A 30 -4.71 0.91 -1.87
N ASN A 31 -4.49 1.68 -2.94
CA ASN A 31 -5.21 1.48 -4.18
C ASN A 31 -4.39 0.57 -5.11
N ASN A 32 -5.01 -0.53 -5.50
CA ASN A 32 -4.43 -1.50 -6.37
C ASN A 32 -4.69 -1.18 -7.85
N THR A 33 -3.90 -0.26 -8.39
CA THR A 33 -3.89 0.06 -9.82
C THR A 33 -3.03 -0.96 -10.57
N TYR A 34 -3.58 -2.15 -10.83
CA TYR A 34 -2.82 -3.32 -11.31
C TYR A 34 -2.27 -3.24 -12.75
N ASP A 35 -2.46 -2.14 -13.48
CA ASP A 35 -2.03 -2.08 -14.87
C ASP A 35 -1.65 -0.65 -15.27
N SER A 36 -0.58 -0.19 -14.64
CA SER A 36 0.10 1.02 -15.09
C SER A 36 0.88 0.67 -16.36
N LYS A 37 0.43 1.16 -17.52
CA LYS A 37 1.11 1.01 -18.84
C LYS A 37 2.51 1.62 -18.88
N SER A 38 3.05 2.11 -17.77
CA SER A 38 4.33 2.82 -17.69
C SER A 38 5.07 2.49 -16.39
N ASN A 39 6.37 2.22 -16.51
CA ASN A 39 7.26 1.84 -15.40
C ASN A 39 7.36 2.94 -14.31
N SER A 40 7.07 4.19 -14.67
CA SER A 40 7.04 5.35 -13.79
C SER A 40 5.74 5.49 -12.98
N SER A 41 4.65 4.80 -13.36
CA SER A 41 3.35 4.88 -12.68
C SER A 41 3.02 3.62 -11.88
N GLN A 42 3.84 2.57 -12.00
CA GLN A 42 3.71 1.36 -11.18
C GLN A 42 3.97 1.63 -9.70
N ASN A 43 3.10 1.10 -8.85
CA ASN A 43 3.29 1.07 -7.39
C ASN A 43 4.65 0.45 -7.04
N LYS A 44 5.48 1.20 -6.32
CA LYS A 44 6.83 0.77 -5.89
C LYS A 44 6.84 -0.11 -4.65
N ILE A 45 5.66 -0.31 -4.06
CA ILE A 45 5.43 -1.21 -2.92
C ILE A 45 4.21 -2.06 -3.30
N THR A 46 4.38 -3.37 -3.29
CA THR A 46 3.28 -4.30 -3.63
C THR A 46 2.33 -4.47 -2.46
N LEU A 47 1.10 -4.93 -2.76
CA LEU A 47 0.11 -5.31 -1.74
C LEU A 47 0.69 -6.32 -0.72
N GLU A 48 1.44 -7.31 -1.23
CA GLU A 48 2.07 -8.34 -0.40
C GLU A 48 3.18 -7.77 0.49
N GLU A 49 3.97 -6.82 -0.03
CA GLU A 49 5.00 -6.13 0.76
C GLU A 49 4.38 -5.31 1.90
N ILE A 50 3.30 -4.56 1.62
CA ILE A 50 2.56 -3.80 2.65
C ILE A 50 2.01 -4.76 3.72
N LYS A 51 1.36 -5.84 3.30
CA LYS A 51 0.80 -6.84 4.22
C LYS A 51 1.87 -7.45 5.12
N ASN A 52 3.03 -7.79 4.56
CA ASN A 52 4.14 -8.39 5.30
C ASN A 52 4.72 -7.41 6.32
N ILE A 53 4.98 -6.16 5.91
CA ILE A 53 5.55 -5.12 6.78
C ILE A 53 4.62 -4.84 7.97
N LEU A 54 3.33 -4.61 7.71
CA LEU A 54 2.35 -4.29 8.74
C LEU A 54 2.10 -5.48 9.70
N SER A 55 2.04 -6.71 9.18
CA SER A 55 1.81 -7.90 10.00
C SER A 55 2.97 -8.21 10.95
N LYS A 56 4.20 -7.77 10.61
CA LYS A 56 5.37 -7.88 11.49
C LYS A 56 5.32 -6.89 12.65
N ARG A 57 4.76 -5.70 12.44
CA ARG A 57 4.66 -4.66 13.46
C ARG A 57 3.55 -4.91 14.48
N GLY A 58 2.50 -5.62 14.07
CA GLY A 58 1.43 -6.02 14.98
C GLY A 58 0.23 -6.64 14.27
N LYS A 59 -0.86 -6.83 15.03
CA LYS A 59 -2.06 -7.51 14.52
C LYS A 59 -2.74 -6.65 13.46
N THR A 60 -2.71 -7.13 12.22
CA THR A 60 -3.25 -6.40 11.07
C THR A 60 -4.57 -7.00 10.58
N LYS A 61 -5.61 -6.17 10.50
CA LYS A 61 -6.88 -6.46 9.81
C LYS A 61 -6.86 -5.81 8.43
N ILE A 62 -7.38 -6.51 7.43
CA ILE A 62 -7.43 -6.03 6.05
C ILE A 62 -8.90 -5.93 5.66
N PHE A 63 -9.31 -4.77 5.18
CA PHE A 63 -10.59 -4.54 4.54
C PHE A 63 -10.33 -4.30 3.05
N GLU A 64 -11.17 -4.86 2.19
CA GLU A 64 -11.13 -4.59 0.76
C GLU A 64 -12.52 -4.17 0.28
N LYS A 65 -12.54 -3.28 -0.70
CA LYS A 65 -13.77 -2.86 -1.37
C LYS A 65 -13.53 -2.80 -2.86
N ASP A 66 -14.42 -3.44 -3.62
CA ASP A 66 -14.45 -3.28 -5.06
C ASP A 66 -14.83 -1.83 -5.39
N TYR A 67 -13.95 -1.13 -6.11
CA TYR A 67 -14.16 0.26 -6.46
C TYR A 67 -14.08 0.47 -7.96
N ARG A 68 -14.97 1.29 -8.51
CA ARG A 68 -14.99 1.59 -9.94
C ARG A 68 -13.76 2.43 -10.28
N HIS A 69 -12.98 1.93 -11.22
CA HIS A 69 -11.88 2.66 -11.84
C HIS A 69 -12.45 3.90 -12.57
N PHE A 70 -11.70 5.01 -12.53
CA PHE A 70 -12.04 6.23 -13.27
C PHE A 70 -11.56 6.09 -14.71
N ASN A 71 -12.49 6.14 -15.68
CA ASN A 71 -12.19 5.84 -17.08
C ASN A 71 -12.61 7.00 -17.97
N ALA A 72 -11.70 7.45 -18.84
CA ALA A 72 -12.02 8.37 -19.92
C ALA A 72 -12.56 7.65 -21.19
N GLY A 73 -13.14 6.46 -21.05
CA GLY A 73 -13.97 5.83 -22.10
C GLY A 73 -13.31 4.80 -23.03
N SER A 74 -12.08 4.31 -22.81
CA SER A 74 -11.46 3.35 -23.76
C SER A 74 -10.67 2.19 -23.13
N THR A 75 -10.91 1.83 -21.86
CA THR A 75 -10.21 0.68 -21.25
C THR A 75 -11.10 -0.01 -20.21
N ASP A 76 -11.27 -1.32 -20.35
CA ASP A 76 -12.00 -2.18 -19.43
C ASP A 76 -11.00 -2.70 -18.39
N PHE A 77 -10.80 -1.99 -17.27
CA PHE A 77 -9.98 -2.49 -16.17
C PHE A 77 -10.85 -3.27 -15.19
N LYS A 78 -10.81 -4.59 -15.31
CA LYS A 78 -11.44 -5.46 -14.32
C LYS A 78 -10.58 -5.54 -13.06
N ASN A 79 -11.22 -5.64 -11.90
CA ASN A 79 -10.60 -5.97 -10.60
C ASN A 79 -9.82 -4.85 -9.89
N HIS A 80 -10.25 -3.59 -10.02
CA HIS A 80 -9.74 -2.49 -9.21
C HIS A 80 -10.32 -2.56 -7.78
N LYS A 81 -9.45 -2.63 -6.79
CA LYS A 81 -9.80 -2.76 -5.37
C LYS A 81 -9.08 -1.72 -4.53
N GLU A 82 -9.81 -1.17 -3.58
CA GLU A 82 -9.25 -0.35 -2.52
C GLU A 82 -9.09 -1.20 -1.26
N TYR A 83 -7.88 -1.16 -0.70
CA TYR A 83 -7.53 -1.88 0.52
C TYR A 83 -7.35 -0.89 1.66
N LEU A 84 -7.81 -1.27 2.84
CA LEU A 84 -7.54 -0.58 4.09
C LEU A 84 -6.94 -1.57 5.08
N PHE A 85 -5.71 -1.31 5.48
CA PHE A 85 -5.01 -2.05 6.52
C PHE A 85 -5.16 -1.31 7.83
N VAL A 86 -5.58 -2.01 8.88
CA VAL A 86 -5.65 -1.49 10.25
C VAL A 86 -4.79 -2.39 11.12
N THR A 87 -3.65 -1.87 11.55
CA THR A 87 -2.67 -2.57 12.37
C THR A 87 -2.71 -2.02 13.78
N ASN A 88 -3.01 -2.87 14.76
CA ASN A 88 -2.77 -2.58 16.16
C ASN A 88 -1.30 -2.91 16.46
N ILE A 89 -0.52 -1.92 16.89
CA ILE A 89 0.92 -2.08 17.10
C ILE A 89 1.16 -2.83 18.41
N ASN A 90 2.06 -3.81 18.37
CA ASN A 90 2.54 -4.44 19.57
C ASN A 90 3.56 -3.50 20.23
N HIS A 91 3.22 -2.98 21.40
CA HIS A 91 4.17 -2.28 22.27
C HIS A 91 4.85 -3.34 23.13
N GLU A 92 6.08 -3.70 22.78
CA GLU A 92 6.99 -4.44 23.67
C GLU A 92 7.73 -3.47 24.60
#